data_AF-A0A933GAA3-F1
#
_entry.id   AF-A0A933GAA3-F1
#
_cell.length_a   1.000
_cell.length_b   1.000
_cell.length_c   1.000
_cell.angle_alpha   90.00
_cell.angle_beta   90.00
_cell.angle_gamma   90.00
#
_symmetry.space_group_name_H-M   'P 1'
#
loop_
_entity.id
_entity.type
_entity.pdbx_description
1 polymer ?
#
loop_
_entity_poly.entity_id
_entity_poly.type
_entity_poly.pdbx_seq_one_letter_code
_entity_poly.pdbx_strand_id
1 'polypeptide(L)'
;MKVSCPNCHKVFSAPSEWAGRKVKCPGCKGPVSLPRTDDGGERDLGFDLGSLASMEQGGEVIVRERKTKPLSLKEAQAQQEAARREAGEDEPPAQVDPTIRLCPGCGERVQSPELYSDLICRHCGATIPGREIKQEQTRYTTLSDRVTISVTFYTGFGSAALYPIPALGSIGLSMVIALGAIAVILFPILGFTGASGANEISRERTDFGWVGLFLTVMFTAEALYFGAVAYYVLIDTIRTTTSGAEQPPPLTWSPVKLGSALGGYAALLGFYALVVMLLFMARQGSMFGSLDDLQHLLSDPVSLAVLALLTFGVPMNMIGLASSHAVDGLNPVKLGPSILRTVGHYTFLFLIVVLYLGFYFGVMYAAMSWAGPMLMQAISGGSDLGLGKIMLNALMGLAAWSVLVGAALYFAYSMGRVLGLFSRTYRARLAFEL
;
A
#
# COMPACT_ATOMS: atom_id res chain seq x y z
N MET A 1 -7.26 -26.78 40.32
CA MET A 1 -7.95 -26.05 39.21
C MET A 1 -8.93 -26.98 38.51
N LYS A 2 -10.13 -26.51 38.16
CA LYS A 2 -11.11 -27.29 37.39
C LYS A 2 -10.84 -27.09 35.90
N VAL A 3 -10.59 -28.16 35.16
CA VAL A 3 -10.32 -28.10 33.71
C VAL A 3 -11.28 -29.04 32.98
N SER A 4 -11.82 -28.58 31.85
CA SER A 4 -12.68 -29.38 30.99
C SER A 4 -11.85 -30.10 29.93
N CYS A 5 -12.03 -31.42 29.78
CA CYS A 5 -11.35 -32.18 28.75
C CYS A 5 -11.92 -31.82 27.36
N PRO A 6 -11.08 -31.43 26.37
CA PRO A 6 -11.57 -31.10 25.02
C PRO A 6 -12.15 -32.30 24.27
N ASN A 7 -11.77 -33.53 24.64
CA ASN A 7 -12.16 -34.73 23.91
C ASN A 7 -13.45 -35.40 24.43
N CYS A 8 -13.77 -35.23 25.72
CA CYS A 8 -14.97 -35.85 26.32
C CYS A 8 -15.81 -34.90 27.17
N HIS A 9 -15.44 -33.62 27.24
CA HIS A 9 -16.10 -32.55 27.99
C HIS A 9 -16.31 -32.81 29.49
N LYS A 10 -15.71 -33.88 30.05
CA LYS A 10 -15.77 -34.18 31.47
C LYS A 10 -14.84 -33.22 32.22
N VAL A 11 -15.39 -32.50 33.19
CA VAL A 11 -14.64 -31.59 34.05
C VAL A 11 -13.98 -32.41 35.17
N PHE A 12 -12.68 -32.23 35.36
CA PHE A 12 -11.93 -32.87 36.44
C PHE A 12 -11.07 -31.84 37.19
N SER A 13 -10.78 -32.12 38.46
CA SER A 13 -9.93 -31.27 39.28
C SER A 13 -8.49 -31.78 39.19
N ALA A 14 -7.59 -30.91 38.72
CA ALA A 14 -6.15 -31.17 38.71
C ALA A 14 -5.45 -30.32 39.80
N PRO A 15 -4.42 -30.85 40.47
CA PRO A 15 -3.54 -30.06 41.34
C PRO A 15 -2.91 -28.90 40.56
N SER A 16 -2.74 -27.75 41.20
CA SER A 16 -2.10 -26.57 40.60
C SER A 16 -0.65 -26.81 40.19
N GLU A 17 0.05 -27.73 40.86
CA GLU A 17 1.43 -28.14 40.53
C GLU A 17 1.56 -28.76 39.13
N TRP A 18 0.44 -29.17 38.52
CA TRP A 18 0.41 -29.77 37.19
C TRP A 18 0.12 -28.75 36.08
N ALA A 19 -0.03 -27.47 36.43
CA ALA A 19 -0.21 -26.41 35.45
C ALA A 19 0.92 -26.40 34.41
N GLY A 20 0.57 -26.25 33.12
CA GLY A 20 1.50 -26.34 32.01
C GLY A 20 1.97 -27.75 31.62
N ARG A 21 1.58 -28.81 32.35
CA ARG A 21 1.93 -30.20 32.02
C ARG A 21 0.79 -30.89 31.26
N LYS A 22 1.14 -31.89 30.45
CA LYS A 22 0.17 -32.78 29.78
C LYS A 22 -0.19 -33.93 30.71
N VAL A 23 -1.47 -34.08 31.03
CA VAL A 23 -1.98 -35.13 31.93
C VAL A 23 -3.07 -35.95 31.24
N LYS A 24 -3.28 -37.21 31.65
CA LYS A 24 -4.34 -38.05 31.08
C LYS A 24 -5.69 -37.71 31.70
N CYS A 25 -6.72 -37.51 30.88
CA CYS A 25 -8.08 -37.31 31.34
C CYS A 25 -8.61 -38.59 32.03
N PRO A 26 -9.19 -38.51 33.24
CA PRO A 26 -9.75 -39.68 33.92
C PRO A 26 -11.01 -40.24 33.22
N GLY A 27 -11.66 -39.47 32.34
CA GLY A 27 -12.82 -39.92 31.57
C GLY A 27 -12.44 -40.72 30.33
N CYS A 28 -11.72 -40.11 29.39
CA CYS A 28 -11.41 -40.72 28.09
C CYS A 28 -9.97 -41.24 27.95
N LYS A 29 -9.13 -41.10 28.99
CA LYS A 29 -7.69 -41.42 28.99
C LYS A 29 -6.83 -40.64 27.96
N GLY A 30 -7.42 -39.73 27.19
CA GLY A 30 -6.71 -38.86 26.25
C GLY A 30 -5.84 -37.80 26.95
N PRO A 31 -4.75 -37.35 26.33
CA PRO A 31 -3.87 -36.31 26.89
C PRO A 31 -4.56 -34.94 26.86
N VAL A 32 -4.51 -34.21 27.97
CA VAL A 32 -5.03 -32.85 28.13
C VAL A 32 -3.91 -31.95 28.63
N SER A 33 -3.63 -30.86 27.91
CA SER A 33 -2.69 -29.83 28.34
C SER A 33 -3.36 -28.92 29.36
N LEU A 34 -2.83 -28.83 30.57
CA LEU A 34 -3.31 -27.89 31.58
C LEU A 34 -2.72 -26.49 31.29
N PRO A 35 -3.51 -25.41 31.36
CA PRO A 35 -2.98 -24.06 31.18
C PRO A 35 -1.91 -23.78 32.26
N ARG A 36 -0.87 -23.02 31.91
CA ARG A 36 0.14 -22.57 32.88
C ARG A 36 -0.55 -21.64 33.87
N THR A 37 -0.24 -21.79 35.15
CA THR A 37 -0.54 -20.79 36.15
C THR A 37 0.43 -19.66 35.90
N ASP A 38 0.07 -18.75 35.01
CA ASP A 38 0.73 -17.46 34.98
C ASP A 38 0.44 -16.81 36.34
N ASP A 39 1.51 -16.50 37.05
CA ASP A 39 1.47 -15.94 38.41
C ASP A 39 0.46 -14.79 38.44
N GLY A 40 -0.55 -14.93 39.28
CA GLY A 40 -1.57 -13.91 39.44
C GLY A 40 -0.93 -12.60 39.88
N GLY A 41 -0.95 -11.61 38.99
CA GLY A 41 -0.57 -10.24 39.30
C GLY A 41 -1.01 -9.31 38.17
N GLU A 42 -2.09 -8.57 38.42
CA GLU A 42 -2.54 -7.39 37.67
C GLU A 42 -2.82 -7.55 36.17
N ARG A 43 -4.12 -7.69 35.87
CA ARG A 43 -4.68 -7.28 34.58
C ARG A 43 -4.62 -5.76 34.48
N ASP A 44 -3.45 -5.23 34.14
CA ASP A 44 -3.36 -3.94 33.49
C ASP A 44 -3.78 -4.12 32.03
N LEU A 45 -4.69 -3.29 31.54
CA LEU A 45 -5.21 -3.31 30.17
C LEU A 45 -4.17 -2.69 29.21
N GLY A 46 -2.93 -3.15 29.30
CA GLY A 46 -1.81 -2.78 28.45
C GLY A 46 -1.91 -3.52 27.13
N PHE A 47 -2.43 -2.83 26.11
CA PHE A 47 -2.30 -3.21 24.71
C PHE A 47 -0.80 -3.39 24.38
N ASP A 48 -0.34 -4.63 24.26
CA ASP A 48 1.03 -4.94 23.87
C ASP A 48 1.21 -4.73 22.37
N LEU A 49 1.65 -3.53 22.00
CA LEU A 49 2.02 -3.14 20.63
C LEU A 49 3.13 -4.03 20.04
N GLY A 50 3.88 -4.78 20.85
CA GLY A 50 4.90 -5.72 20.38
C GLY A 50 4.34 -7.00 19.74
N SER A 51 3.14 -7.44 20.15
CA SER A 51 2.47 -8.61 19.56
C SER A 51 1.89 -8.33 18.17
N LEU A 52 1.63 -7.07 17.82
CA LEU A 52 1.17 -6.68 16.49
C LEU A 52 2.32 -6.63 15.48
N ALA A 53 3.52 -6.25 15.90
CA ALA A 53 4.72 -6.27 15.06
C ALA A 53 5.11 -7.70 14.62
N SER A 54 4.81 -8.70 15.46
CA SER A 54 5.08 -10.12 15.16
C SER A 54 4.00 -10.76 14.29
N MET A 55 2.78 -10.22 14.26
CA MET A 55 1.75 -10.64 13.28
C MET A 55 1.95 -9.99 11.90
N GLU A 56 2.57 -8.82 11.82
CA GLU A 56 2.93 -8.19 10.54
C GLU A 56 4.08 -8.93 9.82
N GLN A 57 4.96 -9.61 10.57
CA GLN A 57 6.02 -10.49 10.02
C GLN A 57 5.51 -11.86 9.52
N GLY A 58 4.29 -12.27 9.87
CA GLY A 58 3.72 -13.57 9.46
C GLY A 58 3.32 -13.68 7.98
N GLY A 59 3.43 -12.59 7.22
CA GLY A 59 3.14 -12.52 5.78
C GLY A 59 4.37 -12.47 4.88
N GLU A 60 5.59 -12.41 5.42
CA GLU A 60 6.80 -12.44 4.62
C GLU A 60 7.10 -13.87 4.17
N VAL A 61 7.00 -14.11 2.86
CA VAL A 61 7.62 -15.25 2.22
C VAL A 61 9.12 -15.10 2.45
N ILE A 62 9.69 -15.87 3.40
CA ILE A 62 11.13 -15.97 3.61
C ILE A 62 11.73 -16.61 2.36
N VAL A 63 11.96 -15.81 1.32
CA VAL A 63 12.85 -16.17 0.23
C VAL A 63 14.24 -16.06 0.81
N ARG A 64 14.81 -17.18 1.25
CA ARG A 64 16.24 -17.26 1.59
C ARG A 64 17.05 -16.94 0.33
N GLU A 65 17.40 -15.68 0.13
CA GLU A 65 18.41 -15.28 -0.84
C GLU A 65 19.76 -15.86 -0.40
N ARG A 66 20.11 -17.03 -0.93
CA ARG A 66 21.51 -17.49 -0.91
C ARG A 66 22.29 -16.53 -1.80
N LYS A 67 23.12 -15.67 -1.19
CA LYS A 67 24.24 -14.97 -1.84
C LYS A 67 25.27 -15.99 -2.32
N THR A 68 24.95 -16.75 -3.35
CA THR A 68 25.91 -17.55 -4.11
C THR A 68 26.51 -16.68 -5.21
N LYS A 69 27.84 -16.68 -5.32
CA LYS A 69 28.53 -16.11 -6.48
C LYS A 69 27.91 -16.69 -7.76
N PRO A 70 27.78 -15.91 -8.85
CA PRO A 70 27.26 -16.44 -10.10
C PRO A 70 28.15 -17.61 -10.53
N LEU A 71 27.58 -18.82 -10.52
CA LEU A 71 28.28 -20.02 -10.97
C LEU A 71 28.66 -19.83 -12.42
N SER A 72 29.91 -20.13 -12.75
CA SER A 72 30.31 -20.20 -14.15
C SER A 72 29.51 -21.29 -14.87
N LEU A 73 29.26 -21.12 -16.17
CA LEU A 73 28.49 -22.08 -16.98
C LEU A 73 29.05 -23.50 -16.88
N LYS A 74 30.38 -23.61 -16.68
CA LYS A 74 31.11 -24.86 -16.48
C LYS A 74 30.87 -25.49 -15.11
N GLU A 75 30.79 -24.69 -14.04
CA GLU A 75 30.43 -25.19 -12.70
C GLU A 75 28.95 -25.56 -12.62
N ALA A 76 28.06 -24.85 -13.33
CA ALA A 76 26.65 -25.21 -13.41
C ALA A 76 26.45 -26.57 -14.10
N GLN A 77 27.17 -26.81 -15.21
CA GLN A 77 27.17 -28.11 -15.89
C GLN A 77 27.78 -29.22 -15.01
N ALA A 78 28.89 -28.93 -14.30
CA ALA A 78 29.52 -29.90 -13.41
C ALA A 78 28.64 -30.25 -12.20
N GLN A 79 27.92 -29.26 -11.62
CA GLN A 79 26.94 -29.53 -10.56
C GLN A 79 25.74 -30.32 -11.09
N GLN A 80 25.29 -30.07 -12.31
CA GLN A 80 24.18 -30.80 -12.91
C GLN A 80 24.57 -32.25 -13.23
N GLU A 81 25.80 -32.50 -13.69
CA GLU A 81 26.34 -33.85 -13.85
C GLU A 81 26.59 -34.55 -12.51
N ALA A 82 27.08 -33.85 -11.50
CA ALA A 82 27.24 -34.40 -10.15
C ALA A 82 25.88 -34.78 -9.54
N ALA A 83 24.87 -33.92 -9.67
CA ALA A 83 23.52 -34.19 -9.21
C ALA A 83 22.89 -35.38 -9.96
N ARG A 84 23.16 -35.54 -11.27
CA ARG A 84 22.74 -36.72 -12.03
C ARG A 84 23.43 -38.00 -11.58
N ARG A 85 24.71 -37.94 -11.26
CA ARG A 85 25.48 -39.08 -10.75
C ARG A 85 25.06 -39.48 -9.33
N GLU A 86 24.75 -38.51 -8.48
CA GLU A 86 24.19 -38.77 -7.14
C GLU A 86 22.75 -39.26 -7.20
N ALA A 87 21.98 -38.85 -8.20
CA ALA A 87 20.59 -39.28 -8.38
C ALA A 87 20.44 -40.72 -8.92
N GLY A 88 21.52 -41.39 -9.32
CA GLY A 88 21.49 -42.80 -9.72
C GLY A 88 20.43 -43.11 -10.79
N GLU A 89 20.38 -42.32 -11.87
CA GLU A 89 19.33 -42.38 -12.91
C GLU A 89 19.30 -43.67 -13.76
N ASP A 90 20.10 -44.70 -13.46
CA ASP A 90 20.09 -45.97 -14.20
C ASP A 90 19.22 -47.08 -13.57
N GLU A 91 18.58 -46.84 -12.42
CA GLU A 91 17.47 -47.68 -11.95
C GLU A 91 16.18 -46.84 -11.84
N PRO A 92 15.09 -47.21 -12.54
CA PRO A 92 13.81 -46.52 -12.37
C PRO A 92 13.45 -46.59 -10.88
N PRO A 93 13.22 -45.44 -10.21
CA PRO A 93 12.99 -45.43 -8.78
C PRO A 93 11.80 -46.36 -8.49
N ALA A 94 12.06 -47.43 -7.75
CA ALA A 94 11.02 -48.36 -7.33
C ALA A 94 9.90 -47.52 -6.75
N GLN A 95 8.71 -47.61 -7.35
CA GLN A 95 7.57 -46.75 -7.09
C GLN A 95 7.22 -46.89 -5.60
N VAL A 96 7.73 -45.98 -4.77
CA VAL A 96 7.55 -46.07 -3.32
C VAL A 96 6.08 -45.84 -3.06
N ASP A 97 5.41 -46.88 -2.55
CA ASP A 97 3.98 -46.87 -2.26
C ASP A 97 3.67 -45.63 -1.38
N PRO A 98 2.90 -44.65 -1.90
CA PRO A 98 2.69 -43.37 -1.23
C PRO A 98 1.93 -43.52 0.10
N THR A 99 1.36 -44.70 0.35
CA THR A 99 0.69 -45.04 1.62
C THR A 99 1.68 -45.30 2.76
N ILE A 100 2.95 -45.54 2.49
CA ILE A 100 3.96 -45.84 3.52
C ILE A 100 4.67 -44.56 3.94
N ARG A 101 4.51 -44.15 5.21
CA ARG A 101 5.19 -42.99 5.81
C ARG A 101 6.15 -43.42 6.91
N LEU A 102 7.20 -42.63 7.12
CA LEU A 102 8.13 -42.81 8.23
C LEU A 102 7.70 -41.96 9.42
N CYS A 103 7.63 -42.57 10.61
CA CYS A 103 7.34 -41.82 11.82
C CYS A 103 8.49 -40.85 12.16
N PRO A 104 8.22 -39.56 12.40
CA PRO A 104 9.28 -38.60 12.74
C PRO A 104 9.88 -38.84 14.13
N GLY A 105 9.17 -39.57 15.01
CA GLY A 105 9.65 -39.88 16.36
C GLY A 105 10.62 -41.06 16.41
N CYS A 106 10.32 -42.16 15.72
CA CYS A 106 11.08 -43.41 15.83
C CYS A 106 11.56 -44.01 14.51
N GLY A 107 11.21 -43.42 13.36
CA GLY A 107 11.61 -43.90 12.04
C GLY A 107 10.84 -45.12 11.52
N GLU A 108 9.87 -45.65 12.28
CA GLU A 108 9.11 -46.83 11.88
C GLU A 108 8.24 -46.55 10.64
N ARG A 109 8.15 -47.52 9.73
CA ARG A 109 7.30 -47.45 8.54
C ARG A 109 5.85 -47.76 8.91
N VAL A 110 4.96 -46.81 8.71
CA VAL A 110 3.52 -46.95 8.99
C VAL A 110 2.75 -46.82 7.69
N GLN A 111 1.97 -47.84 7.36
CA GLN A 111 1.08 -47.82 6.20
C GLN A 111 -0.24 -47.14 6.57
N SER A 112 -0.65 -46.17 5.76
CA SER A 112 -1.89 -45.42 5.90
C SER A 112 -2.81 -45.63 4.71
N PRO A 113 -4.06 -46.09 4.90
CA PRO A 113 -5.03 -46.13 3.81
C PRO A 113 -5.42 -44.72 3.32
N GLU A 114 -5.22 -43.68 4.14
CA GLU A 114 -5.57 -42.29 3.82
C GLU A 114 -4.33 -41.39 3.79
N LEU A 115 -4.11 -40.68 2.67
CA LEU A 115 -2.90 -39.87 2.42
C LEU A 115 -2.84 -38.55 3.21
N TYR A 116 -3.98 -38.09 3.72
CA TYR A 116 -4.13 -36.74 4.26
C TYR A 116 -4.48 -36.70 5.75
N SER A 117 -4.79 -37.84 6.36
CA SER A 117 -5.04 -37.89 7.79
C SER A 117 -3.73 -37.98 8.59
N ASP A 118 -3.76 -37.35 9.76
CA ASP A 118 -2.75 -37.51 10.80
C ASP A 118 -2.90 -38.91 11.41
N LEU A 119 -1.78 -39.60 11.61
CA LEU A 119 -1.75 -40.92 12.22
C LEU A 119 -0.99 -40.87 13.53
N ILE A 120 -1.29 -41.76 14.45
CA ILE A 120 -0.49 -41.95 15.66
C ILE A 120 0.38 -43.18 15.45
N CYS A 121 1.70 -43.02 15.54
CA CYS A 121 2.63 -44.14 15.43
C CYS A 121 2.36 -45.15 16.56
N ARG A 122 2.11 -46.42 16.21
CA ARG A 122 1.87 -47.49 17.19
C ARG A 122 3.07 -47.74 18.11
N HIS A 123 4.28 -47.41 17.66
CA HIS A 123 5.51 -47.76 18.36
C HIS A 123 5.93 -46.72 19.40
N CYS A 124 5.85 -45.43 19.08
CA CYS A 124 6.28 -44.34 19.97
C CYS A 124 5.16 -43.37 20.39
N GLY A 125 3.96 -43.51 19.81
CA GLY A 125 2.83 -42.60 20.09
C GLY A 125 2.96 -41.20 19.49
N ALA A 126 4.02 -40.91 18.72
CA ALA A 126 4.15 -39.63 18.03
C ALA A 126 3.15 -39.52 16.88
N THR A 127 2.63 -38.30 16.67
CA THR A 127 1.77 -37.97 15.52
C THR A 127 2.62 -37.91 14.26
N ILE A 128 2.22 -38.68 13.24
CA ILE A 128 2.75 -38.65 11.89
C ILE A 128 1.83 -37.71 11.10
N PRO A 129 2.28 -36.50 10.73
CA PRO A 129 1.42 -35.54 10.06
C PRO A 129 0.91 -36.10 8.72
N GLY A 130 -0.32 -35.73 8.39
CA GLY A 130 -0.88 -35.80 7.04
C GLY A 130 0.11 -35.25 6.02
N ARG A 131 0.16 -35.83 4.82
CA ARG A 131 0.85 -35.12 3.75
C ARG A 131 0.04 -33.86 3.53
N GLU A 132 0.63 -32.67 3.70
CA GLU A 132 -0.05 -31.46 3.29
C GLU A 132 -0.46 -31.67 1.83
N ILE A 133 -1.75 -31.45 1.54
CA ILE A 133 -2.14 -31.17 0.17
C ILE A 133 -1.34 -29.91 -0.12
N LYS A 134 -0.17 -30.06 -0.76
CA LYS A 134 0.24 -29.03 -1.70
C LYS A 134 -0.98 -28.95 -2.58
N GLN A 135 -1.80 -27.93 -2.34
CA GLN A 135 -2.64 -27.40 -3.38
C GLN A 135 -1.61 -26.99 -4.43
N GLU A 136 -1.19 -27.96 -5.26
CA GLU A 136 -1.27 -27.75 -6.67
C GLU A 136 -2.68 -27.23 -6.85
N GLN A 137 -2.79 -25.91 -6.74
CA GLN A 137 -3.87 -25.19 -7.32
C GLN A 137 -3.91 -25.81 -8.72
N THR A 138 -4.94 -26.59 -8.97
CA THR A 138 -5.62 -26.60 -10.26
C THR A 138 -6.14 -25.17 -10.48
N ARG A 139 -5.24 -24.18 -10.43
CA ARG A 139 -5.19 -23.11 -11.41
C ARG A 139 -5.30 -23.88 -12.70
N TYR A 140 -6.45 -23.74 -13.33
CA TYR A 140 -6.46 -23.50 -14.75
C TYR A 140 -5.32 -22.53 -15.01
N THR A 141 -4.13 -23.09 -15.29
CA THR A 141 -3.03 -22.40 -15.91
C THR A 141 -3.57 -22.18 -17.31
N THR A 142 -4.41 -21.15 -17.42
CA THR A 142 -4.63 -20.44 -18.65
C THR A 142 -3.25 -20.32 -19.29
N LEU A 143 -3.15 -20.55 -20.60
CA LEU A 143 -1.90 -20.50 -21.35
C LEU A 143 -1.03 -19.26 -21.06
N SER A 144 -1.62 -18.20 -20.47
CA SER A 144 -0.94 -17.06 -19.86
C SER A 144 0.04 -17.39 -18.71
N ASP A 145 -0.17 -18.40 -17.86
CA ASP A 145 0.76 -18.72 -16.76
C ASP A 145 2.01 -19.48 -17.25
N ARG A 146 1.94 -20.15 -18.41
CA ARG A 146 3.11 -20.81 -19.04
C ARG A 146 3.97 -19.88 -19.88
N VAL A 147 3.45 -18.69 -20.20
CA VAL A 147 4.19 -17.64 -20.88
C VAL A 147 4.29 -16.47 -19.92
N THR A 148 4.99 -16.68 -18.81
CA THR A 148 5.50 -15.60 -17.97
C THR A 148 6.60 -14.88 -18.74
N ILE A 149 6.23 -14.18 -19.82
CA ILE A 149 7.07 -13.12 -20.37
C ILE A 149 7.23 -12.16 -19.20
N SER A 150 8.42 -12.17 -18.58
CA SER A 150 8.75 -11.24 -17.52
C SER A 150 8.52 -9.85 -18.08
N VAL A 151 7.46 -9.18 -17.60
CA VAL A 151 7.13 -7.84 -18.05
C VAL A 151 8.27 -6.94 -17.61
N THR A 152 9.14 -6.60 -18.55
CA THR A 152 10.22 -5.65 -18.32
C THR A 152 9.65 -4.24 -18.25
N PHE A 153 10.37 -3.32 -17.63
CA PHE A 153 10.02 -1.91 -17.55
C PHE A 153 9.59 -1.32 -18.91
N TYR A 154 10.33 -1.58 -20.00
CA TYR A 154 10.03 -1.02 -21.32
C TYR A 154 8.80 -1.64 -21.97
N THR A 155 8.60 -2.95 -21.84
CA THR A 155 7.42 -3.63 -22.38
C THR A 155 6.16 -3.34 -21.56
N GLY A 156 6.30 -3.13 -20.25
CA GLY A 156 5.20 -2.85 -19.33
C GLY A 156 4.81 -1.37 -19.25
N PHE A 157 5.63 -0.46 -19.77
CA PHE A 157 5.31 0.96 -19.77
C PHE A 157 3.98 1.26 -20.48
N GLY A 158 3.76 0.67 -21.66
CA GLY A 158 2.51 0.88 -22.41
C GLY A 158 1.26 0.37 -21.68
N SER A 159 1.39 -0.67 -20.84
CA SER A 159 0.26 -1.17 -20.05
C SER A 159 0.00 -0.36 -18.79
N ALA A 160 0.92 0.51 -18.35
CA ALA A 160 0.73 1.32 -17.15
C ALA A 160 -0.43 2.34 -17.27
N ALA A 161 -0.75 2.80 -18.48
CA ALA A 161 -1.93 3.64 -18.72
C ALA A 161 -3.25 2.85 -18.60
N LEU A 162 -3.25 1.55 -18.90
CA LEU A 162 -4.43 0.70 -18.79
C LEU A 162 -4.56 0.05 -17.40
N TYR A 163 -3.50 0.12 -16.58
CA TYR A 163 -3.45 -0.46 -15.25
C TYR A 163 -4.57 -0.01 -14.30
N PRO A 164 -5.05 1.25 -14.31
CA PRO A 164 -6.15 1.68 -13.44
C PRO A 164 -7.53 1.18 -13.88
N ILE A 165 -7.69 0.57 -15.07
CA ILE A 165 -9.00 0.18 -15.60
C ILE A 165 -9.80 -0.72 -14.63
N PRO A 166 -9.22 -1.78 -14.04
CA PRO A 166 -9.92 -2.60 -13.06
C PRO A 166 -10.31 -1.83 -11.79
N ALA A 167 -9.61 -0.74 -11.48
CA ALA A 167 -9.90 0.14 -10.34
C ALA A 167 -10.88 1.28 -10.68
N LEU A 168 -11.39 1.40 -11.92
CA LEU A 168 -12.31 2.50 -12.27
C LEU A 168 -13.57 2.53 -11.42
N GLY A 169 -14.06 1.37 -10.97
CA GLY A 169 -15.21 1.31 -10.06
C GLY A 169 -14.92 1.95 -8.69
N SER A 170 -13.72 1.72 -8.14
CA SER A 170 -13.32 2.29 -6.86
C SER A 170 -12.96 3.78 -6.99
N ILE A 171 -12.33 4.17 -8.12
CA ILE A 171 -12.11 5.59 -8.46
C ILE A 171 -13.45 6.31 -8.62
N GLY A 172 -14.41 5.75 -9.35
CA GLY A 172 -15.75 6.34 -9.48
C GLY A 172 -16.48 6.48 -8.14
N LEU A 173 -16.34 5.51 -7.24
CA LEU A 173 -16.87 5.62 -5.88
C LEU A 173 -16.23 6.80 -5.12
N SER A 174 -14.91 6.98 -5.23
CA SER A 174 -14.21 8.11 -4.59
C SER A 174 -14.70 9.47 -5.07
N MET A 175 -15.01 9.58 -6.38
CA MET A 175 -15.57 10.77 -7.00
C MET A 175 -16.95 11.11 -6.43
N VAL A 176 -17.80 10.09 -6.24
CA VAL A 176 -19.13 10.24 -5.63
C VAL A 176 -19.01 10.64 -4.16
N ILE A 177 -18.07 10.06 -3.42
CA ILE A 177 -17.82 10.41 -2.01
C ILE A 177 -17.36 11.87 -1.89
N ALA A 178 -16.41 12.31 -2.71
CA ALA A 178 -15.94 13.70 -2.72
C ALA A 178 -17.08 14.68 -3.01
N LEU A 179 -17.89 14.39 -4.04
CA LEU A 179 -19.04 15.23 -4.37
C LEU A 179 -20.07 15.25 -3.23
N GLY A 180 -20.37 14.08 -2.65
CA GLY A 180 -21.34 13.92 -1.58
C GLY A 180 -20.92 14.63 -0.29
N ALA A 181 -19.65 14.60 0.08
CA ALA A 181 -19.14 15.18 1.32
C ALA A 181 -19.39 16.70 1.39
N ILE A 182 -19.26 17.43 0.27
CA ILE A 182 -19.61 18.86 0.23
C ILE A 182 -21.11 19.05 -0.04
N ALA A 183 -21.68 18.38 -1.05
CA ALA A 183 -23.04 18.63 -1.50
C ALA A 183 -24.10 18.33 -0.43
N VAL A 184 -23.93 17.25 0.34
CA VAL A 184 -24.88 16.83 1.39
C VAL A 184 -25.00 17.87 2.50
N ILE A 185 -23.92 18.58 2.83
CA ILE A 185 -23.94 19.62 3.87
C ILE A 185 -24.38 20.96 3.26
N LEU A 186 -23.83 21.31 2.10
CA LEU A 186 -24.05 22.61 1.50
C LEU A 186 -25.49 22.82 1.02
N PHE A 187 -26.07 21.83 0.33
CA PHE A 187 -27.36 22.01 -0.33
C PHE A 187 -28.55 22.18 0.62
N PRO A 188 -28.65 21.47 1.75
CA PRO A 188 -29.68 21.76 2.75
C PRO A 188 -29.56 23.17 3.32
N ILE A 189 -28.35 23.63 3.61
CA ILE A 189 -28.13 24.98 4.17
C ILE A 189 -28.47 26.06 3.13
N LEU A 190 -28.04 25.89 1.88
CA LEU A 190 -28.40 26.79 0.77
C LEU A 190 -29.90 26.75 0.48
N GLY A 191 -30.52 25.57 0.53
CA GLY A 191 -31.97 25.43 0.35
C GLY A 191 -32.75 26.13 1.44
N PHE A 192 -32.34 25.98 2.71
CA PHE A 192 -32.98 26.63 3.86
C PHE A 192 -32.78 28.16 3.84
N THR A 193 -31.55 28.63 3.61
CA THR A 193 -31.24 30.07 3.53
C THR A 193 -31.91 30.71 2.32
N GLY A 194 -31.93 30.03 1.18
CA GLY A 194 -32.62 30.46 -0.03
C GLY A 194 -34.14 30.52 0.13
N ALA A 195 -34.76 29.53 0.76
CA ALA A 195 -36.19 29.54 1.07
C ALA A 195 -36.53 30.66 2.08
N SER A 196 -35.66 30.90 3.07
CA SER A 196 -35.83 31.98 4.04
C SER A 196 -35.69 33.37 3.40
N GLY A 197 -34.83 33.50 2.40
CA GLY A 197 -34.61 34.73 1.62
C GLY A 197 -35.75 35.08 0.66
N ALA A 198 -36.70 34.16 0.42
CA ALA A 198 -37.94 34.48 -0.31
C ALA A 198 -38.87 35.40 0.48
N ASN A 199 -38.63 35.60 1.78
CA ASN A 199 -39.31 36.59 2.59
C ASN A 199 -38.63 37.96 2.42
N GLU A 200 -39.38 38.98 1.99
CA GLU A 200 -38.87 40.33 1.73
C GLU A 200 -38.11 40.92 2.93
N ILE A 201 -38.58 40.64 4.15
CA ILE A 201 -37.97 41.14 5.41
C ILE A 201 -36.60 40.49 5.67
N SER A 202 -36.42 39.23 5.28
CA SER A 202 -35.16 38.49 5.50
C SER A 202 -34.12 38.78 4.43
N ARG A 203 -34.54 39.27 3.25
CA ARG A 203 -33.67 39.46 2.09
C ARG A 203 -32.52 40.43 2.36
N GLU A 204 -32.76 41.49 3.13
CA GLU A 204 -31.72 42.48 3.50
C GLU A 204 -30.70 41.95 4.52
N ARG A 205 -31.03 40.87 5.26
CA ARG A 205 -30.17 40.32 6.31
C ARG A 205 -29.46 39.02 5.92
N THR A 206 -29.74 38.47 4.74
CA THR A 206 -29.17 37.19 4.34
C THR A 206 -27.80 37.41 3.70
N ASP A 207 -26.74 37.29 4.49
CA ASP A 207 -25.36 37.32 4.02
C ASP A 207 -24.91 35.90 3.58
N PHE A 208 -24.46 35.78 2.34
CA PHE A 208 -23.92 34.53 1.77
C PHE A 208 -22.39 34.47 1.80
N GLY A 209 -21.69 35.47 2.36
CA GLY A 209 -20.23 35.51 2.44
C GLY A 209 -19.62 34.29 3.13
N TRP A 210 -20.33 33.68 4.08
CA TRP A 210 -19.89 32.46 4.76
C TRP A 210 -19.78 31.25 3.83
N VAL A 211 -20.52 31.21 2.71
CA VAL A 211 -20.52 30.09 1.76
C VAL A 211 -19.16 29.95 1.10
N GLY A 212 -18.54 31.07 0.71
CA GLY A 212 -17.21 31.07 0.12
C GLY A 212 -16.14 30.55 1.08
N LEU A 213 -16.18 30.99 2.35
CA LEU A 213 -15.30 30.50 3.41
C LEU A 213 -15.50 29.00 3.65
N PHE A 214 -16.76 28.55 3.77
CA PHE A 214 -17.11 27.14 3.95
C PHE A 214 -16.58 26.27 2.80
N LEU A 215 -16.86 26.66 1.55
CA LEU A 215 -16.38 25.95 0.37
C LEU A 215 -14.85 25.87 0.34
N THR A 216 -14.17 26.97 0.66
CA THR A 216 -12.69 27.01 0.70
C THR A 216 -12.14 26.02 1.74
N VAL A 217 -12.71 26.02 2.95
CA VAL A 217 -12.32 25.09 4.02
C VAL A 217 -12.58 23.64 3.60
N MET A 218 -13.76 23.35 3.04
CA MET A 218 -14.13 22.01 2.59
C MET A 218 -13.25 21.49 1.46
N PHE A 219 -13.03 22.28 0.41
CA PHE A 219 -12.13 21.90 -0.68
C PHE A 219 -10.70 21.70 -0.20
N THR A 220 -10.22 22.52 0.74
CA THR A 220 -8.88 22.34 1.33
C THR A 220 -8.80 21.04 2.13
N ALA A 221 -9.80 20.75 2.97
CA ALA A 221 -9.85 19.52 3.75
C ALA A 221 -9.91 18.28 2.84
N GLU A 222 -10.71 18.32 1.78
CA GLU A 222 -10.77 17.25 0.78
C GLU A 222 -9.48 17.11 -0.01
N ALA A 223 -8.85 18.21 -0.41
CA ALA A 223 -7.57 18.17 -1.11
C ALA A 223 -6.50 17.46 -0.29
N LEU A 224 -6.44 17.74 1.02
CA LEU A 224 -5.53 17.08 1.95
C LEU A 224 -5.89 15.59 2.10
N TYR A 225 -7.16 15.28 2.29
CA TYR A 225 -7.63 13.91 2.47
C TYR A 225 -7.38 13.05 1.22
N PHE A 226 -7.90 13.47 0.05
CA PHE A 226 -7.74 12.73 -1.20
C PHE A 226 -6.30 12.78 -1.72
N GLY A 227 -5.53 13.83 -1.40
CA GLY A 227 -4.09 13.85 -1.63
C GLY A 227 -3.38 12.73 -0.85
N ALA A 228 -3.74 12.51 0.41
CA ALA A 228 -3.21 11.41 1.21
C ALA A 228 -3.66 10.03 0.68
N VAL A 229 -4.93 9.89 0.23
CA VAL A 229 -5.41 8.68 -0.43
C VAL A 229 -4.61 8.40 -1.71
N ALA A 230 -4.42 9.41 -2.56
CA ALA A 230 -3.65 9.27 -3.80
C ALA A 230 -2.19 8.90 -3.53
N TYR A 231 -1.58 9.50 -2.50
CA TYR A 231 -0.24 9.14 -2.06
C TYR A 231 -0.16 7.68 -1.55
N TYR A 232 -1.12 7.25 -0.73
CA TYR A 232 -1.19 5.85 -0.28
C TYR A 232 -1.29 4.89 -1.46
N VAL A 233 -2.21 5.16 -2.40
CA VAL A 233 -2.41 4.34 -3.61
C VAL A 233 -1.14 4.28 -4.44
N LEU A 234 -0.44 5.40 -4.60
CA LEU A 234 0.83 5.46 -5.32
C LEU A 234 1.84 4.48 -4.68
N ILE A 235 2.06 4.57 -3.37
CA ILE A 235 3.01 3.72 -2.64
C ILE A 235 2.59 2.25 -2.67
N ASP A 236 1.32 1.94 -2.44
CA ASP A 236 0.81 0.57 -2.42
C ASP A 236 0.90 -0.07 -3.83
N THR A 237 0.66 0.73 -4.87
CA THR A 237 0.81 0.29 -6.26
C THR A 237 2.28 0.01 -6.60
N ILE A 238 3.23 0.81 -6.10
CA ILE A 238 4.66 0.53 -6.26
C ILE A 238 4.99 -0.81 -5.59
N ARG A 239 4.56 -1.02 -4.34
CA ARG A 239 4.80 -2.27 -3.58
C ARG A 239 4.27 -3.50 -4.30
N THR A 240 2.99 -3.47 -4.63
CA THR A 240 2.30 -4.58 -5.30
C THR A 240 2.86 -4.86 -6.69
N THR A 241 3.22 -3.83 -7.45
CA THR A 241 3.88 -4.03 -8.75
C THR A 241 5.30 -4.60 -8.56
N THR A 242 6.04 -4.14 -7.56
CA THR A 242 7.39 -4.64 -7.25
C THR A 242 7.37 -6.13 -6.89
N SER A 243 6.36 -6.58 -6.14
CA SER A 243 6.14 -7.99 -5.82
C SER A 243 5.59 -8.81 -6.98
N GLY A 244 5.25 -8.17 -8.10
CA GLY A 244 4.83 -8.82 -9.33
C GLY A 244 3.32 -8.97 -9.52
N ALA A 245 2.50 -8.27 -8.73
CA ALA A 245 1.07 -8.20 -8.96
C ALA A 245 0.76 -7.42 -10.24
N GLU A 246 -0.18 -7.93 -11.04
CA GLU A 246 -0.63 -7.31 -12.29
C GLU A 246 -1.91 -6.48 -12.13
N GLN A 247 -2.59 -6.61 -10.98
CA GLN A 247 -3.83 -5.89 -10.70
C GLN A 247 -3.59 -4.71 -9.72
N PRO A 248 -4.33 -3.61 -9.85
CA PRO A 248 -4.27 -2.48 -8.92
C PRO A 248 -4.73 -2.90 -7.52
N PRO A 249 -4.05 -2.44 -6.45
CA PRO A 249 -4.54 -2.67 -5.09
C PRO A 249 -5.89 -1.97 -4.88
N PRO A 250 -6.80 -2.56 -4.08
CA PRO A 250 -8.08 -1.93 -3.78
C PRO A 250 -7.87 -0.64 -2.96
N LEU A 251 -8.69 0.38 -3.23
CA LEU A 251 -8.72 1.60 -2.42
C LEU A 251 -9.08 1.26 -0.97
N THR A 252 -8.24 1.66 -0.02
CA THR A 252 -8.54 1.55 1.41
C THR A 252 -9.02 2.88 1.96
N TRP A 253 -10.12 2.82 2.71
CA TRP A 253 -10.72 3.97 3.41
C TRP A 253 -10.42 3.95 4.91
N SER A 254 -9.59 3.02 5.37
CA SER A 254 -9.26 2.87 6.79
C SER A 254 -8.45 4.09 7.25
N PRO A 255 -8.96 4.88 8.23
CA PRO A 255 -8.23 6.03 8.74
C PRO A 255 -6.87 5.67 9.34
N VAL A 256 -6.74 4.44 9.86
CA VAL A 256 -5.49 3.93 10.46
C VAL A 256 -4.41 3.77 9.37
N LYS A 257 -4.75 3.12 8.25
CA LYS A 257 -3.83 2.98 7.11
C LYS A 257 -3.56 4.32 6.43
N LEU A 258 -4.56 5.19 6.38
CA LEU A 258 -4.40 6.54 5.86
C LEU A 258 -3.48 7.40 6.73
N GLY A 259 -3.51 7.21 8.05
CA GLY A 259 -2.71 7.98 9.00
C GLY A 259 -1.20 7.78 8.82
N SER A 260 -0.75 6.54 8.59
CA SER A 260 0.66 6.29 8.29
C SER A 260 1.07 6.85 6.93
N ALA A 261 0.19 6.76 5.93
CA ALA A 261 0.40 7.35 4.61
C ALA A 261 0.48 8.88 4.66
N LEU A 262 -0.43 9.51 5.41
CA LEU A 262 -0.47 10.94 5.66
C LEU A 262 0.79 11.39 6.39
N GLY A 263 1.28 10.60 7.36
CA GLY A 263 2.55 10.84 8.02
C GLY A 263 3.73 10.84 7.04
N GLY A 264 3.79 9.84 6.14
CA GLY A 264 4.79 9.78 5.07
C GLY A 264 4.69 10.95 4.09
N TYR A 265 3.48 11.32 3.68
CA TYR A 265 3.22 12.45 2.80
C TYR A 265 3.58 13.79 3.46
N ALA A 266 3.21 13.99 4.72
CA ALA A 266 3.55 15.18 5.49
C ALA A 266 5.06 15.27 5.74
N ALA A 267 5.73 14.15 6.02
CA ALA A 267 7.19 14.11 6.15
C ALA A 267 7.88 14.48 4.83
N LEU A 268 7.36 13.99 3.70
CA LEU A 268 7.82 14.39 2.37
C LEU A 268 7.64 15.90 2.18
N LEU A 269 6.41 16.43 2.30
CA LEU A 269 6.15 17.87 2.16
C LEU A 269 7.02 18.72 3.08
N GLY A 270 7.18 18.31 4.34
CA GLY A 270 8.03 18.95 5.33
C GLY A 270 9.51 18.94 4.92
N PHE A 271 10.00 17.84 4.35
CA PHE A 271 11.36 17.77 3.80
C PHE A 271 11.56 18.75 2.64
N TYR A 272 10.63 18.83 1.68
CA TYR A 272 10.73 19.80 0.58
C TYR A 272 10.64 21.24 1.08
N ALA A 273 9.71 21.52 1.99
CA ALA A 273 9.56 22.84 2.61
C ALA A 273 10.84 23.24 3.37
N LEU A 274 11.44 22.31 4.11
CA LEU A 274 12.70 22.53 4.80
C LEU A 274 13.83 22.84 3.81
N VAL A 275 13.95 22.10 2.71
CA VAL A 275 15.00 22.38 1.72
C VAL A 275 14.78 23.73 1.04
N VAL A 276 13.54 24.08 0.68
CA VAL A 276 13.21 25.43 0.16
C VAL A 276 13.59 26.51 1.17
N MET A 277 13.30 26.29 2.46
CA MET A 277 13.65 27.20 3.55
C MET A 277 15.17 27.33 3.74
N LEU A 278 15.91 26.23 3.70
CA LEU A 278 17.36 26.24 3.81
C LEU A 278 18.01 26.93 2.60
N LEU A 279 17.48 26.71 1.39
CA LEU A 279 17.96 27.42 0.19
C LEU A 279 17.73 28.91 0.28
N PHE A 280 16.57 29.32 0.81
CA PHE A 280 16.27 30.72 1.03
C PHE A 280 17.20 31.34 2.09
N MET A 281 17.34 30.68 3.24
CA MET A 281 18.18 31.15 4.34
C MET A 281 19.66 31.22 3.94
N ALA A 282 20.18 30.22 3.22
CA ALA A 282 21.56 30.22 2.73
C ALA A 282 21.84 31.38 1.75
N ARG A 283 20.80 31.89 1.09
CA ARG A 283 20.92 32.92 0.07
C ARG A 283 20.69 34.33 0.60
N GLN A 284 19.61 34.56 1.33
CA GLN A 284 19.22 35.89 1.82
C GLN A 284 19.70 36.17 3.25
N GLY A 285 20.04 35.14 4.04
CA GLY A 285 20.42 35.30 5.44
C GLY A 285 19.25 35.60 6.39
N SER A 286 18.00 35.61 5.91
CA SER A 286 16.78 35.83 6.70
C SER A 286 15.71 34.77 6.42
N MET A 287 14.67 34.70 7.28
CA MET A 287 13.49 33.87 7.03
C MET A 287 12.49 34.58 6.09
N PHE A 288 11.62 33.81 5.42
CA PHE A 288 10.62 34.34 4.49
C PHE A 288 9.69 35.36 5.15
N GLY A 289 9.64 36.58 4.61
CA GLY A 289 8.74 37.63 5.09
C GLY A 289 7.49 37.79 4.22
N SER A 290 7.58 37.49 2.93
CA SER A 290 6.53 37.74 1.94
C SER A 290 6.48 36.70 0.81
N LEU A 291 5.37 36.67 0.06
CA LEU A 291 5.26 35.87 -1.17
C LEU A 291 6.17 36.38 -2.30
N ASP A 292 6.48 37.68 -2.31
CA ASP A 292 7.38 38.28 -3.29
C ASP A 292 8.81 37.72 -3.14
N ASP A 293 9.22 37.41 -1.91
CA ASP A 293 10.51 36.77 -1.63
C ASP A 293 10.60 35.36 -2.24
N LEU A 294 9.49 34.61 -2.19
CA LEU A 294 9.38 33.29 -2.82
C LEU A 294 9.45 33.41 -4.35
N GLN A 295 8.77 34.41 -4.93
CA GLN A 295 8.84 34.68 -6.35
C GLN A 295 10.27 35.04 -6.79
N HIS A 296 10.99 35.84 -5.99
CA HIS A 296 12.39 36.13 -6.25
C HIS A 296 13.27 34.88 -6.19
N LEU A 297 13.06 33.99 -5.21
CA LEU A 297 13.77 32.71 -5.15
C LEU A 297 13.48 31.83 -6.37
N LEU A 298 12.22 31.77 -6.82
CA LEU A 298 11.83 30.99 -8.00
C LEU A 298 12.29 31.61 -9.32
N SER A 299 12.58 32.92 -9.35
CA SER A 299 13.12 33.58 -10.55
C SER A 299 14.60 33.32 -10.76
N ASP A 300 15.32 32.86 -9.72
CA ASP A 300 16.75 32.69 -9.81
C ASP A 300 17.16 31.34 -10.43
N PRO A 301 18.08 31.34 -11.41
CA PRO A 301 18.49 30.12 -12.11
C PRO A 301 19.18 29.09 -11.22
N VAL A 302 19.94 29.50 -10.18
CA VAL A 302 20.62 28.58 -9.25
C VAL A 302 19.59 27.88 -8.38
N SER A 303 18.66 28.65 -7.80
CA SER A 303 17.57 28.10 -6.97
C SER A 303 16.69 27.14 -7.79
N LEU A 304 16.35 27.51 -9.03
CA LEU A 304 15.65 26.63 -9.96
C LEU A 304 16.45 25.35 -10.29
N ALA A 305 17.77 25.46 -10.50
CA ALA A 305 18.62 24.29 -10.77
C ALA A 305 18.65 23.34 -9.57
N VAL A 306 18.72 23.85 -8.34
CA VAL A 306 18.67 23.00 -7.14
C VAL A 306 17.29 22.38 -6.97
N LEU A 307 16.21 23.14 -7.16
CA LEU A 307 14.86 22.60 -7.12
C LEU A 307 14.65 21.52 -8.18
N ALA A 308 15.13 21.74 -9.40
CA ALA A 308 15.07 20.75 -10.47
C ALA A 308 15.86 19.47 -10.13
N LEU A 309 17.05 19.61 -9.53
CA LEU A 309 17.84 18.47 -9.07
C LEU A 309 17.16 17.70 -7.93
N LEU A 310 16.44 18.41 -7.06
CA LEU A 310 15.67 17.81 -5.99
C LEU A 310 14.43 17.11 -6.53
N THR A 311 13.72 17.72 -7.49
CA THR A 311 12.63 17.09 -8.24
C THR A 311 13.11 15.84 -8.98
N PHE A 312 14.33 15.85 -9.50
CA PHE A 312 14.97 14.69 -10.12
C PHE A 312 15.12 13.52 -9.14
N GLY A 313 15.21 13.77 -7.84
CA GLY A 313 15.23 12.73 -6.80
C GLY A 313 13.85 12.16 -6.42
N VAL A 314 12.74 12.83 -6.75
CA VAL A 314 11.38 12.44 -6.33
C VAL A 314 11.03 11.00 -6.70
N PRO A 315 11.21 10.52 -7.95
CA PRO A 315 10.86 9.15 -8.31
C PRO A 315 11.60 8.11 -7.45
N MET A 316 12.88 8.34 -7.20
CA MET A 316 13.69 7.43 -6.37
C MET A 316 13.29 7.49 -4.89
N ASN A 317 12.95 8.68 -4.37
CA ASN A 317 12.39 8.82 -3.03
C ASN A 317 11.10 8.00 -2.88
N MET A 318 10.20 8.06 -3.87
CA MET A 318 8.94 7.31 -3.85
C MET A 318 9.18 5.79 -3.87
N ILE A 319 10.12 5.31 -4.70
CA ILE A 319 10.50 3.89 -4.73
C ILE A 319 11.07 3.45 -3.38
N GLY A 320 11.95 4.25 -2.77
CA GLY A 320 12.51 3.92 -1.47
C GLY A 320 11.49 4.01 -0.32
N LEU A 321 10.54 4.95 -0.36
CA LEU A 321 9.43 5.02 0.60
C LEU A 321 8.47 3.83 0.48
N ALA A 322 8.37 3.26 -0.72
CA ALA A 322 7.62 2.05 -0.98
C ALA A 322 8.35 0.78 -0.52
N SER A 323 9.65 0.81 -0.20
CA SER A 323 10.37 -0.34 0.34
C SER A 323 9.89 -0.73 1.75
N SER A 324 10.39 -1.84 2.29
CA SER A 324 10.13 -2.28 3.67
C SER A 324 10.58 -1.25 4.70
N HIS A 325 11.61 -0.47 4.37
CA HIS A 325 12.19 0.56 5.24
C HIS A 325 12.00 1.95 4.64
N ALA A 326 10.89 2.62 4.97
CA ALA A 326 10.56 3.93 4.41
C ALA A 326 11.70 4.98 4.55
N VAL A 327 12.51 4.89 5.62
CA VAL A 327 13.67 5.78 5.86
C VAL A 327 14.73 5.68 4.76
N ASP A 328 14.83 4.53 4.08
CA ASP A 328 15.80 4.34 2.99
C ASP A 328 15.51 5.26 1.80
N GLY A 329 14.25 5.57 1.54
CA GLY A 329 13.85 6.51 0.49
C GLY A 329 14.27 7.95 0.77
N LEU A 330 14.51 8.31 2.03
CA LEU A 330 14.97 9.65 2.41
C LEU A 330 16.50 9.73 2.60
N ASN A 331 17.20 8.60 2.50
CA ASN A 331 18.64 8.56 2.75
C ASN A 331 19.44 8.90 1.46
N PRO A 332 20.09 10.08 1.39
CA PRO A 332 20.83 10.49 0.20
C PRO A 332 22.00 9.54 -0.13
N VAL A 333 22.55 8.84 0.87
CA VAL A 333 23.65 7.88 0.72
C VAL A 333 23.22 6.63 -0.04
N LYS A 334 21.94 6.22 0.07
CA LYS A 334 21.38 5.11 -0.71
C LYS A 334 20.82 5.59 -2.06
N LEU A 335 20.20 6.77 -2.06
CA LEU A 335 19.56 7.36 -3.24
C LEU A 335 20.57 7.70 -4.35
N GLY A 336 21.65 8.41 -4.03
CA GLY A 336 22.65 8.85 -5.01
C GLY A 336 23.28 7.69 -5.80
N PRO A 337 23.81 6.65 -5.15
CA PRO A 337 24.34 5.47 -5.84
C PRO A 337 23.29 4.71 -6.65
N SER A 338 22.04 4.64 -6.18
CA SER A 338 20.95 3.97 -6.91
C SER A 338 20.66 4.70 -8.23
N ILE A 339 20.61 6.03 -8.20
CA ILE A 339 20.45 6.87 -9.40
C ILE A 339 21.66 6.70 -10.32
N LEU A 340 22.89 6.80 -9.79
CA LEU A 340 24.11 6.72 -10.60
C LEU A 340 24.26 5.36 -11.31
N ARG A 341 23.96 4.25 -10.62
CA ARG A 341 23.99 2.89 -11.20
C ARG A 341 22.89 2.65 -12.24
N THR A 342 21.85 3.48 -12.27
CA THR A 342 20.72 3.36 -13.19
C THR A 342 20.55 4.58 -14.08
N VAL A 343 21.54 5.47 -14.19
CA VAL A 343 21.39 6.84 -14.73
C VAL A 343 20.67 6.91 -16.08
N GLY A 344 21.00 6.03 -17.04
CA GLY A 344 20.34 6.01 -18.35
C GLY A 344 18.86 5.63 -18.26
N HIS A 345 18.54 4.56 -17.54
CA HIS A 345 17.16 4.11 -17.35
C HIS A 345 16.37 5.07 -16.46
N TYR A 346 17.02 5.66 -15.46
CA TYR A 346 16.43 6.60 -14.52
C TYR A 346 16.11 7.94 -15.19
N THR A 347 16.97 8.43 -16.08
CA THR A 347 16.67 9.64 -16.88
C THR A 347 15.40 9.43 -17.70
N PHE A 348 15.25 8.25 -18.31
CA PHE A 348 14.04 7.90 -19.04
C PHE A 348 12.81 7.78 -18.12
N LEU A 349 12.95 7.15 -16.95
CA LEU A 349 11.89 7.13 -15.93
C LEU A 349 11.46 8.55 -15.53
N PHE A 350 12.42 9.44 -15.29
CA PHE A 350 12.16 10.81 -14.91
C PHE A 350 11.40 11.57 -16.00
N LEU A 351 11.80 11.43 -17.27
CA LEU A 351 11.07 12.03 -18.40
C LEU A 351 9.62 11.54 -18.48
N ILE A 352 9.39 10.24 -18.22
CA ILE A 352 8.03 9.69 -18.13
C ILE A 352 7.26 10.33 -16.96
N VAL A 353 7.87 10.43 -15.79
CA VAL A 353 7.24 11.05 -14.61
C VAL A 353 6.83 12.50 -14.93
N VAL A 354 7.73 13.28 -15.56
CA VAL A 354 7.45 14.66 -15.98
C VAL A 354 6.31 14.70 -17.01
N LEU A 355 6.28 13.76 -17.97
CA LEU A 355 5.20 13.67 -18.95
C LEU A 355 3.84 13.39 -18.29
N TYR A 356 3.77 12.41 -17.39
CA TYR A 356 2.54 12.08 -16.65
C TYR A 356 2.10 13.23 -15.75
N LEU A 357 3.06 13.88 -15.07
CA LEU A 357 2.79 15.07 -14.27
C LEU A 357 2.26 16.23 -15.14
N GLY A 358 2.81 16.41 -16.34
CA GLY A 358 2.31 17.36 -17.33
C GLY A 358 0.88 17.05 -17.78
N PHE A 359 0.55 15.78 -18.03
CA PHE A 359 -0.83 15.38 -18.34
C PHE A 359 -1.79 15.64 -17.17
N TYR A 360 -1.38 15.29 -15.94
CA TYR A 360 -2.17 15.58 -14.75
C TYR A 360 -2.41 17.09 -14.58
N PHE A 361 -1.37 17.91 -14.68
CA PHE A 361 -1.51 19.37 -14.63
C PHE A 361 -2.34 19.93 -15.78
N GLY A 362 -2.26 19.34 -16.97
CA GLY A 362 -3.11 19.70 -18.11
C GLY A 362 -4.59 19.44 -17.83
N VAL A 363 -4.93 18.27 -17.27
CA VAL A 363 -6.30 17.95 -16.82
C VAL A 363 -6.73 18.89 -15.70
N MET A 364 -5.83 19.16 -14.74
CA MET A 364 -6.10 20.06 -13.63
C MET A 364 -6.40 21.48 -14.11
N TYR A 365 -5.56 22.01 -15.00
CA TYR A 365 -5.75 23.31 -15.62
C TYR A 365 -7.04 23.36 -16.43
N ALA A 366 -7.34 22.35 -17.24
CA ALA A 366 -8.57 22.29 -18.02
C ALA A 366 -9.81 22.33 -17.12
N ALA A 367 -9.86 21.49 -16.08
CA ALA A 367 -10.97 21.46 -15.13
C ALA A 367 -11.08 22.77 -14.33
N MET A 368 -9.96 23.34 -13.85
CA MET A 368 -9.96 24.60 -13.10
C MET A 368 -10.26 25.82 -13.97
N SER A 369 -9.85 25.84 -15.24
CA SER A 369 -10.19 26.93 -16.17
C SER A 369 -11.69 26.97 -16.48
N TRP A 370 -12.33 25.80 -16.47
CA TRP A 370 -13.77 25.66 -16.67
C TRP A 370 -14.55 25.94 -15.38
N ALA A 371 -14.14 25.32 -14.28
CA ALA A 371 -14.86 25.39 -13.00
C ALA A 371 -14.57 26.66 -12.20
N GLY A 372 -13.34 27.18 -12.29
CA GLY A 372 -12.87 28.34 -11.53
C GLY A 372 -13.78 29.55 -11.70
N PRO A 373 -14.11 29.99 -12.94
CA PRO A 373 -15.05 31.08 -13.15
C PRO A 373 -16.44 30.82 -12.58
N MET A 374 -16.94 29.57 -12.66
CA MET A 374 -18.26 29.21 -12.11
C MET A 374 -18.26 29.27 -10.58
N LEU A 375 -17.19 28.80 -9.96
CA LEU A 375 -16.98 28.83 -8.51
C LEU A 375 -16.82 30.26 -8.01
N MET A 376 -16.03 31.08 -8.72
CA MET A 376 -15.86 32.50 -8.42
C MET A 376 -17.16 33.27 -8.63
N GLN A 377 -17.98 32.95 -9.64
CA GLN A 377 -19.31 33.55 -9.81
C GLN A 377 -20.28 33.11 -8.71
N ALA A 378 -20.18 31.88 -8.20
CA ALA A 378 -20.97 31.43 -7.06
C ALA A 378 -20.55 32.11 -5.75
N ILE A 379 -19.25 32.43 -5.58
CA ILE A 379 -18.70 33.10 -4.39
C ILE A 379 -18.93 34.62 -4.43
N SER A 380 -18.66 35.26 -5.57
CA SER A 380 -18.72 36.72 -5.75
C SER A 380 -20.09 37.21 -6.23
N GLY A 381 -20.93 36.31 -6.72
CA GLY A 381 -22.27 36.62 -7.17
C GLY A 381 -23.09 37.18 -6.01
N GLY A 382 -23.26 38.49 -5.98
CA GLY A 382 -24.19 39.16 -5.07
C GLY A 382 -25.62 38.63 -5.25
N SER A 383 -26.53 39.08 -4.39
CA SER A 383 -27.95 38.68 -4.29
C SER A 383 -28.78 38.73 -5.59
N ASP A 384 -28.21 39.24 -6.68
CA ASP A 384 -28.84 39.40 -7.99
C ASP A 384 -28.89 38.10 -8.79
N LEU A 385 -27.98 37.15 -8.52
CA LEU A 385 -28.04 35.81 -9.09
C LEU A 385 -29.03 34.98 -8.28
N GLY A 386 -30.22 34.73 -8.83
CA GLY A 386 -31.22 33.89 -8.16
C GLY A 386 -30.66 32.53 -7.69
N LEU A 387 -31.16 32.03 -6.56
CA LEU A 387 -30.69 30.81 -5.87
C LEU A 387 -30.39 29.64 -6.81
N GLY A 388 -31.27 29.39 -7.78
CA GLY A 388 -31.10 28.30 -8.75
C GLY A 388 -29.81 28.40 -9.56
N LYS A 389 -29.38 29.61 -9.96
CA LYS A 389 -28.11 29.81 -10.67
C LYS A 389 -26.91 29.59 -9.75
N ILE A 390 -26.98 30.04 -8.49
CA ILE A 390 -25.93 29.80 -7.49
C ILE A 390 -25.75 28.31 -7.25
N MET A 391 -26.85 27.58 -7.03
CA MET A 391 -26.82 26.13 -6.82
C MET A 391 -26.28 25.38 -8.04
N LEU A 392 -26.69 25.77 -9.25
CA LEU A 392 -26.19 25.15 -10.48
C LEU A 392 -24.69 25.38 -10.65
N ASN A 393 -24.22 26.63 -10.47
CA ASN A 393 -22.80 26.96 -10.58
C ASN A 393 -21.96 26.23 -9.53
N ALA A 394 -22.46 26.14 -8.29
CA ALA A 394 -21.80 25.38 -7.22
C ALA A 394 -21.71 23.88 -7.58
N LEU A 395 -22.80 23.29 -8.10
CA LEU A 395 -22.81 21.88 -8.50
C LEU A 395 -21.83 21.59 -9.63
N MET A 396 -21.71 22.49 -10.60
CA MET A 396 -20.72 22.36 -11.69
C MET A 396 -19.29 22.45 -11.16
N GLY A 397 -19.04 23.35 -10.20
CA GLY A 397 -17.78 23.43 -9.48
C GLY A 397 -17.43 22.14 -8.73
N LEU A 398 -18.39 21.57 -8.01
CA LEU A 398 -18.23 20.30 -7.30
C LEU A 398 -18.02 19.12 -8.24
N ALA A 399 -18.70 19.10 -9.38
CA ALA A 399 -18.51 18.08 -10.41
C ALA A 399 -17.08 18.13 -10.99
N ALA A 400 -16.56 19.32 -11.28
CA ALA A 400 -15.18 19.47 -11.73
C ALA A 400 -14.17 19.01 -10.67
N TRP A 401 -14.39 19.39 -9.41
CA TRP A 401 -13.55 18.94 -8.29
C TRP A 401 -13.54 17.42 -8.16
N SER A 402 -14.71 16.79 -8.27
CA SER A 402 -14.83 15.33 -8.29
C SER A 402 -14.03 14.69 -9.44
N VAL A 403 -14.06 15.28 -10.64
CA VAL A 403 -13.22 14.84 -11.78
C VAL A 403 -11.74 14.99 -11.48
N LEU A 404 -11.32 16.06 -10.80
CA LEU A 404 -9.92 16.24 -10.37
C LEU A 404 -9.46 15.14 -9.41
N VAL A 405 -10.30 14.78 -8.43
CA VAL A 405 -10.03 13.67 -7.50
C VAL A 405 -9.89 12.35 -8.27
N GLY A 406 -10.81 12.06 -9.19
CA GLY A 406 -10.75 10.87 -10.03
C GLY A 406 -9.48 10.81 -10.88
N ALA A 407 -9.11 11.94 -11.51
CA ALA A 407 -7.87 12.05 -12.27
C ALA A 407 -6.65 11.84 -11.39
N ALA A 408 -6.56 12.48 -10.22
CA ALA A 408 -5.44 12.33 -9.29
C ALA A 408 -5.22 10.86 -8.91
N LEU A 409 -6.29 10.11 -8.60
CA LEU A 409 -6.21 8.69 -8.27
C LEU A 409 -5.82 7.82 -9.48
N TYR A 410 -6.37 8.10 -10.66
CA TYR A 410 -5.98 7.44 -11.89
C TYR A 410 -4.47 7.60 -12.16
N PHE A 411 -3.96 8.83 -12.07
CA PHE A 411 -2.54 9.12 -12.23
C PHE A 411 -1.70 8.49 -11.13
N ALA A 412 -2.17 8.42 -9.88
CA ALA A 412 -1.48 7.73 -8.80
C ALA A 412 -1.28 6.23 -9.09
N TYR A 413 -2.31 5.53 -9.59
CA TYR A 413 -2.20 4.14 -10.01
C TYR A 413 -1.23 3.97 -11.18
N SER A 414 -1.37 4.77 -12.25
CA SER A 414 -0.48 4.66 -13.42
C SER A 414 0.97 4.97 -13.05
N MET A 415 1.22 6.03 -12.28
CA MET A 415 2.56 6.39 -11.81
C MET A 415 3.14 5.32 -10.91
N GLY A 416 2.36 4.80 -9.96
CA GLY A 416 2.80 3.74 -9.07
C GLY A 416 3.19 2.49 -9.83
N ARG A 417 2.45 2.17 -10.91
CA ARG A 417 2.76 1.06 -11.80
C ARG A 417 4.09 1.26 -12.53
N VAL A 418 4.32 2.44 -13.11
CA VAL A 418 5.59 2.75 -13.80
C VAL A 418 6.78 2.64 -12.84
N LEU A 419 6.66 3.23 -11.64
CA LEU A 419 7.70 3.21 -10.61
C LEU A 419 7.95 1.79 -10.09
N GLY A 420 6.89 1.01 -9.88
CA GLY A 420 7.00 -0.40 -9.47
C GLY A 420 7.62 -1.31 -10.54
N LEU A 421 7.34 -1.06 -11.83
CA LEU A 421 7.96 -1.81 -12.93
C LEU A 421 9.45 -1.51 -13.01
N PHE A 422 9.84 -0.26 -12.76
CA PHE A 422 11.22 0.15 -12.69
C PHE A 422 11.95 -0.51 -11.51
N SER A 423 11.38 -0.45 -10.30
CA SER A 423 11.95 -1.08 -9.11
C SER A 423 12.11 -2.59 -9.29
N ARG A 424 11.10 -3.27 -9.85
CA ARG A 424 11.15 -4.70 -10.15
C ARG A 424 12.26 -5.04 -11.16
N THR A 425 12.34 -4.30 -12.26
CA THR A 425 13.30 -4.57 -13.34
C THR A 425 14.74 -4.32 -12.91
N TYR A 426 14.98 -3.28 -12.12
CA TYR A 426 16.33 -2.85 -11.71
C TYR A 426 16.66 -3.13 -10.25
N ARG A 427 15.90 -4.01 -9.58
CA ARG A 427 16.07 -4.35 -8.15
C ARG A 427 17.52 -4.57 -7.74
N ALA A 428 18.28 -5.36 -8.52
CA ALA A 428 19.68 -5.66 -8.23
C ALA A 428 20.65 -4.46 -8.30
N ARG A 429 20.24 -3.35 -8.94
CA ARG A 429 21.04 -2.12 -9.07
C ARG A 429 20.66 -1.07 -8.02
N LEU A 430 19.48 -1.19 -7.43
CA LEU A 430 19.00 -0.30 -6.37
C LEU A 430 19.67 -0.68 -5.04
N ALA A 431 19.99 0.33 -4.23
CA ALA A 431 20.58 0.13 -2.90
C ALA A 431 19.53 -0.06 -1.79
N PHE A 432 18.26 -0.19 -2.18
CA PHE A 432 17.13 -0.39 -1.29
C PHE A 432 16.85 -1.88 -1.09
N GLU A 433 16.40 -2.25 0.11
CA GLU A 433 15.88 -3.58 0.39
C GLU A 433 14.40 -3.60 -0.03
N LEU A 434 14.15 -4.03 -1.27
CA LEU A 434 12.84 -4.02 -1.93
C LEU A 434 12.04 -5.31 -1.77
#